data_AF-A0A2I1RF66-F1
#
_entry.id   AF-A0A2I1RF66-F1
#
_cell.length_a   1.000
_cell.length_b   1.000
_cell.length_c   1.000
_cell.angle_alpha   90.00
_cell.angle_beta   90.00
_cell.angle_gamma   90.00
#
_symmetry.space_group_name_H-M   'P 1'
#
loop_
_entity.id
_entity.type
_entity.pdbx_description
1 polymer ?
#
loop_
_entity_poly.entity_id
_entity_poly.type
_entity_poly.pdbx_seq_one_letter_code
_entity_poly.pdbx_strand_id
1 'polypeptide(L)'
;MDIKMATNKPRRKTYSDEFKEFLVQEAISSGRSIASIARDNGINQNLLHNWKREQKAKQVQTDGLPVLIDNNSTNNNSTFIPVSIQPNPNPRL
;
A
#
# COMPACT_ATOMS: atom_id res chain seq x y z
N MET A 1 28.28 17.05 38.38
CA MET A 1 27.99 17.84 37.16
C MET A 1 27.27 16.92 36.19
N ASP A 2 25.95 16.84 36.33
CA ASP A 2 25.12 15.89 35.58
C ASP A 2 24.71 16.50 34.25
N ILE A 3 25.37 16.08 33.16
CA ILE A 3 25.02 16.47 31.80
C ILE A 3 23.71 15.74 31.44
N LYS A 4 22.57 16.39 31.67
CA LYS A 4 21.28 15.94 31.15
C LYS A 4 21.30 16.08 29.62
N MET A 5 21.63 15.00 28.92
CA MET A 5 21.50 14.91 27.46
C MET A 5 20.01 14.97 27.10
N ALA A 6 19.49 16.18 26.84
CA ALA A 6 18.20 16.37 26.22
C ALA A 6 18.24 15.74 24.83
N THR A 7 17.69 14.54 24.68
CA THR A 7 17.52 13.87 23.40
C THR A 7 16.46 14.66 22.62
N ASN A 8 16.90 15.67 21.86
CA ASN A 8 16.06 16.44 20.94
C ASN A 8 15.59 15.50 19.82
N LYS A 9 14.60 14.67 20.11
CA LYS A 9 13.98 13.78 19.14
C LYS A 9 13.31 14.67 18.10
N PRO A 10 13.67 14.57 16.81
CA PRO A 10 13.07 15.41 15.79
C PRO A 10 11.55 15.25 15.84
N ARG A 11 10.86 16.37 16.07
CA ARG A 11 9.40 16.40 16.15
C ARG A 11 8.87 15.86 14.83
N ARG A 12 8.08 14.78 14.89
CA ARG A 12 7.47 14.20 13.69
C ARG A 12 6.62 15.29 13.03
N LYS A 13 6.87 15.57 11.75
CA LYS A 13 5.98 16.44 10.96
C LYS A 13 4.61 15.77 10.90
N THR A 14 3.62 16.43 11.46
CA THR A 14 2.21 16.05 11.33
C THR A 14 1.66 16.74 10.08
N TYR A 15 1.00 15.98 9.22
CA TYR A 15 0.30 16.50 8.04
C TYR A 15 -1.20 16.49 8.34
N SER A 16 -1.92 17.54 7.90
CA SER A 16 -3.38 17.59 7.98
C SER A 16 -4.01 16.50 7.11
N ASP A 17 -5.20 16.04 7.48
CA ASP A 17 -5.88 15.00 6.73
C ASP A 17 -6.27 15.46 5.31
N GLU A 18 -6.66 16.73 5.15
CA GLU A 18 -6.91 17.35 3.84
C GLU A 18 -5.69 17.26 2.92
N PHE A 19 -4.49 17.50 3.45
CA PHE A 19 -3.26 17.43 2.67
C PHE A 19 -2.93 15.99 2.24
N LYS A 20 -3.18 15.01 3.11
CA LYS A 20 -3.01 13.59 2.76
C LYS A 20 -3.98 13.18 1.66
N GLU A 21 -5.24 13.58 1.78
CA GLU A 21 -6.29 13.27 0.80
C GLU A 21 -5.98 13.90 -0.55
N PHE A 22 -5.58 15.18 -0.58
CA PHE A 22 -5.18 15.86 -1.80
C PHE A 22 -4.08 15.08 -2.55
N LEU A 23 -3.01 14.68 -1.85
CA LEU A 23 -1.90 13.96 -2.48
C LEU A 23 -2.26 12.55 -2.94
N VAL A 24 -3.11 11.86 -2.18
CA VAL A 24 -3.61 10.53 -2.59
C VAL A 24 -4.50 10.65 -3.83
N GLN A 25 -5.37 11.66 -3.89
CA GLN A 25 -6.20 11.94 -5.06
C GLN A 25 -5.34 12.32 -6.27
N GLU A 26 -4.36 13.19 -6.09
CA GLU A 26 -3.42 13.57 -7.16
C GLU A 26 -2.66 12.35 -7.69
N ALA A 27 -2.25 11.43 -6.81
CA ALA A 27 -1.59 10.18 -7.19
C ALA A 27 -2.50 9.19 -7.94
N ILE A 28 -3.82 9.32 -7.79
CA ILE A 28 -4.80 8.51 -8.52
C ILE A 28 -5.19 9.18 -9.84
N SER A 29 -5.39 10.49 -9.83
CA SER A 29 -5.93 11.29 -10.93
C SER A 29 -4.87 11.64 -11.98
N SER A 30 -3.67 12.06 -11.56
CA SER A 30 -2.65 12.61 -12.47
C SER A 30 -1.96 11.56 -13.35
N GLY A 31 -2.02 10.27 -12.97
CA GLY A 31 -1.26 9.20 -13.63
C GLY A 31 0.27 9.35 -13.52
N ARG A 32 0.76 10.36 -12.78
CA ARG A 32 2.19 10.60 -12.54
C ARG A 32 2.72 9.61 -11.50
N SER A 33 4.03 9.36 -11.53
CA SER A 33 4.68 8.54 -10.51
C SER A 33 4.51 9.16 -9.12
N ILE A 34 4.19 8.32 -8.13
CA ILE A 34 4.10 8.68 -6.70
C ILE A 34 5.39 9.38 -6.25
N ALA A 35 6.55 8.95 -6.75
CA ALA A 35 7.85 9.55 -6.43
C ALA A 35 7.96 11.00 -6.93
N SER A 36 7.42 11.29 -8.11
CA SER A 36 7.41 12.64 -8.69
C SER A 36 6.51 13.57 -7.88
N ILE A 37 5.30 13.12 -7.57
CA ILE A 37 4.34 13.89 -6.76
C ILE A 37 4.92 14.17 -5.36
N ALA A 38 5.53 13.16 -4.74
CA ALA A 38 6.15 13.32 -3.42
C ALA A 38 7.30 14.34 -3.44
N ARG A 39 8.16 14.30 -4.47
CA ARG A 39 9.26 15.26 -4.64
C ARG A 39 8.74 16.68 -4.84
N ASP A 40 7.72 16.87 -5.67
CA ASP A 40 7.12 18.18 -5.95
C ASP A 40 6.51 18.80 -4.69
N ASN A 41 5.94 17.96 -3.81
CA ASN A 41 5.31 18.38 -2.56
C ASN A 41 6.25 18.34 -1.34
N GLY A 42 7.53 18.01 -1.53
CA GLY A 42 8.53 17.98 -0.46
C GLY A 42 8.28 16.91 0.62
N ILE A 43 7.60 15.82 0.27
CA ILE A 43 7.32 14.71 1.19
C ILE A 43 8.06 13.43 0.78
N ASN A 44 8.15 12.47 1.71
CA ASN A 44 8.69 11.16 1.41
C ASN A 44 7.66 10.32 0.63
N GLN A 45 8.04 9.73 -0.50
CA GLN A 45 7.17 8.84 -1.30
C GLN A 45 6.58 7.69 -0.47
N ASN A 46 7.33 7.15 0.50
CA ASN A 46 6.86 6.06 1.36
C ASN A 46 5.66 6.49 2.21
N LEU A 47 5.60 7.77 2.56
CA LEU A 47 4.50 8.34 3.31
C LEU A 47 3.22 8.37 2.47
N LEU A 48 3.34 8.75 1.20
CA LEU A 48 2.23 8.74 0.24
C LEU A 48 1.74 7.31 -0.05
N HIS A 49 2.64 6.33 -0.15
CA HIS A 49 2.26 4.92 -0.22
C HIS A 49 1.48 4.45 1.01
N ASN A 50 1.91 4.83 2.21
CA ASN A 50 1.22 4.48 3.46
C ASN A 50 -0.17 5.11 3.52
N TRP A 51 -0.31 6.39 3.20
CA TRP A 51 -1.62 7.07 3.19
C TRP A 51 -2.59 6.46 2.18
N LYS A 52 -2.11 6.08 0.99
CA LYS A 52 -2.93 5.36 0.01
C LYS A 52 -3.44 4.03 0.56
N ARG A 53 -2.61 3.29 1.30
CA ARG A 53 -3.00 2.03 1.96
C ARG A 53 -4.01 2.28 3.09
N GLU A 54 -3.79 3.29 3.92
CA GLU A 54 -4.69 3.67 5.00
C GLU A 54 -6.09 4.04 4.48
N GLN A 55 -6.17 4.81 3.40
CA GLN A 55 -7.44 5.15 2.75
C GLN A 55 -8.17 3.90 2.22
N LYS A 56 -7.44 2.99 1.55
CA LYS A 56 -8.02 1.72 1.10
C LYS A 56 -8.50 0.86 2.28
N ALA A 57 -7.75 0.81 3.38
CA ALA A 57 -8.14 0.06 4.57
C ALA A 57 -9.36 0.65 5.27
N LYS A 58 -9.54 1.98 5.26
CA LYS A 58 -10.76 2.64 5.75
C LYS A 58 -11.98 2.27 4.89
N GLN A 59 -11.81 2.25 3.56
CA GLN A 59 -12.88 1.92 2.63
C GLN A 59 -13.29 0.43 2.69
N VAL A 60 -12.35 -0.48 2.97
CA VAL A 60 -12.67 -1.92 3.16
C VAL A 60 -13.41 -2.18 4.49
N GLN A 61 -13.30 -1.30 5.49
CA GLN A 61 -14.00 -1.46 6.76
C GLN A 61 -15.45 -0.97 6.73
N THR A 62 -15.81 -0.08 5.80
CA THR A 62 -17.19 0.41 5.63
C THR A 62 -18.08 -0.57 4.87
N ASP A 63 -17.49 -1.40 4.02
CA ASP A 63 -18.17 -2.38 3.18
C ASP A 63 -17.88 -3.79 3.74
N GLY A 64 -18.61 -4.16 4.79
CA GLY A 64 -18.34 -5.35 5.60
C GLY A 64 -18.09 -6.63 4.79
N LEU A 65 -16.84 -7.10 4.82
CA LEU A 65 -16.38 -8.50 4.65
C LEU A 65 -14.89 -8.57 5.08
N PRO A 66 -14.48 -9.50 5.96
CA PRO A 66 -13.09 -9.61 6.38
C PRO A 66 -12.29 -10.34 5.30
N VAL A 67 -11.73 -9.60 4.35
CA VAL A 67 -10.73 -10.15 3.44
C VAL A 67 -9.39 -10.11 4.18
N LEU A 68 -8.98 -11.28 4.70
CA LEU A 68 -7.60 -11.54 5.11
C LEU A 68 -6.67 -11.22 3.94
N ILE A 69 -5.97 -10.10 4.01
CA ILE A 69 -4.85 -9.81 3.12
C ILE A 69 -3.55 -9.90 3.93
N ASP A 70 -2.86 -11.02 3.76
CA ASP A 70 -1.48 -11.18 4.19
C ASP A 70 -0.60 -10.09 3.54
N ASN A 71 0.06 -9.30 4.38
CA ASN A 71 0.80 -8.10 4.01
C ASN A 71 2.21 -8.41 3.45
N ASN A 72 2.33 -9.39 2.56
CA ASN A 72 3.56 -9.57 1.80
C ASN A 72 3.31 -10.22 0.43
N SER A 73 2.92 -9.43 -0.58
CA SER A 73 3.17 -9.82 -1.97
C SER A 73 3.15 -8.60 -2.90
N THR A 74 4.35 -8.30 -3.38
CA THR A 74 4.62 -7.85 -4.74
C THR A 74 3.59 -8.36 -5.74
N ASN A 75 2.97 -7.44 -6.48
CA ASN A 75 2.45 -7.59 -7.83
C ASN A 75 2.50 -9.00 -8.44
N ASN A 76 1.45 -9.79 -8.27
CA ASN A 76 1.08 -10.88 -9.18
C ASN A 76 -0.35 -11.35 -8.90
N ASN A 77 -1.32 -10.74 -9.59
CA ASN A 77 -2.59 -11.40 -9.88
C ASN A 77 -2.32 -12.59 -10.80
N SER A 78 -1.79 -13.69 -10.25
CA SER A 78 -1.74 -14.98 -10.92
C SER A 78 -2.94 -15.77 -10.41
N THR A 79 -4.10 -15.57 -11.04
CA THR A 79 -5.26 -16.41 -10.85
C THR A 79 -4.89 -17.85 -11.23
N PHE A 80 -4.75 -18.72 -10.24
CA PHE A 80 -4.45 -20.13 -10.46
C PHE A 80 -5.74 -20.84 -10.86
N ILE A 81 -5.88 -21.14 -12.15
CA ILE A 81 -6.98 -21.98 -12.66
C ILE A 81 -6.51 -23.44 -12.58
N PRO A 82 -7.12 -24.28 -11.73
CA PRO A 82 -6.76 -25.69 -11.67
C PRO A 82 -7.23 -26.38 -12.96
N VAL A 83 -6.29 -26.81 -13.80
CA VAL A 83 -6.58 -27.71 -14.93
C VAL A 83 -6.48 -29.15 -14.43
N SER A 84 -7.58 -29.90 -14.49
CA SER A 84 -7.58 -31.31 -14.12
C SER A 84 -7.04 -32.14 -15.30
N ILE A 85 -5.81 -32.64 -15.18
CA ILE A 85 -5.27 -33.64 -16.10
C ILE A 85 -5.89 -35.00 -15.75
N GLN A 86 -6.95 -35.38 -16.47
CA GLN A 86 -7.42 -36.77 -16.42
C GLN A 86 -6.35 -37.64 -17.10
N PRO A 87 -5.74 -38.63 -16.41
CA PRO A 87 -4.88 -39.58 -17.10
C PRO A 87 -5.77 -40.39 -18.04
N ASN A 88 -5.58 -40.21 -19.35
CA ASN A 88 -6.24 -41.07 -20.33
C ASN A 88 -5.68 -42.49 -20.12
N PRO A 89 -6.48 -43.48 -19.67
CA PRO A 89 -6.01 -44.84 -19.65
C PRO A 89 -6.00 -45.28 -21.11
N ASN A 90 -4.83 -45.25 -21.77
CA ASN A 90 -4.66 -45.93 -23.04
C ASN A 90 -4.94 -47.42 -22.80
N PRO A 91 -6.03 -48.00 -23.33
CA PRO A 91 -6.13 -49.44 -23.38
C PRO A 91 -5.36 -49.93 -24.61
N ARG A 92 -4.92 -51.19 -24.58
CA ARG A 92 -4.22 -51.95 -25.64
C ARG A 92 -2.69 -51.74 -25.58
N LEU A 93 -1.87 -52.74 -25.31
CA LEU A 93 -1.94 -54.18 -25.66
C LEU A 93 -1.66 -55.09 -24.47
#